data_AF-A0ABD1VBJ6-F1
#
_entry.id   AF-A0ABD1VBJ6-F1
#
_cell.length_a   1.000
_cell.length_b   1.000
_cell.length_c   1.000
_cell.angle_alpha   90.00
_cell.angle_beta   90.00
_cell.angle_gamma   90.00
#
_symmetry.space_group_name_H-M   'P 1'
#
loop_
_entity.id
_entity.type
_entity.pdbx_description
1 polymer ?
#
loop_
_entity_poly.entity_id
_entity_poly.type
_entity_poly.pdbx_seq_one_letter_code
_entity_poly.pdbx_strand_id
1 'polypeptide(L)'
;MKSHGCHRLLFVFFFVNVFFHLAPHTHAYRSAVDMTLSPDRAPNLQPVSSPRPASVPTANSPVPSPDPASVPTSNSPVSSSGPASIPIANSPMNYVSFPPSGADAPSEPNLPSQAEASVTLNPANLDLSSGIIEKNVDPKVQKICDSTDHPLLCLGTVVPLLDHKTDSFSILEVSVKASSELTKFALSMAKKFSSMPGVPPKVASILRDCKDSYDEALYNFEKAMNALPERDIGTLNTMLSAVITDIGDCEDELSGTGSTSPLSNYAEKLTNMTSNCLAIASLLQD
;
A
#
# COMPACT_ATOMS: atom_id res chain seq x y z
N MET A 1 -6.34 28.16 -18.30
CA MET A 1 -6.37 27.29 -17.11
C MET A 1 -7.24 26.07 -17.40
N LYS A 2 -6.69 25.00 -18.00
CA LYS A 2 -7.43 23.75 -18.28
C LYS A 2 -6.50 22.51 -18.44
N SER A 3 -5.38 22.50 -17.70
CA SER A 3 -4.33 21.46 -17.82
C SER A 3 -4.34 20.43 -16.68
N HIS A 4 -4.85 20.79 -15.49
CA HIS A 4 -4.78 19.90 -14.32
C HIS A 4 -5.70 18.67 -14.39
N GLY A 5 -6.79 18.74 -15.17
CA GLY A 5 -7.75 17.62 -15.30
C GLY A 5 -7.25 16.47 -16.16
N CYS A 6 -6.51 16.78 -17.24
CA CYS A 6 -6.00 15.77 -18.18
C CYS A 6 -4.88 14.95 -17.54
N HIS A 7 -3.99 15.60 -16.79
CA HIS A 7 -2.87 14.93 -16.13
C HIS A 7 -3.34 14.01 -14.99
N ARG A 8 -4.34 14.43 -14.20
CA ARG A 8 -4.97 13.57 -13.19
C ARG A 8 -5.69 12.37 -13.80
N LEU A 9 -6.39 12.54 -14.93
CA LEU A 9 -7.11 11.44 -15.56
C LEU A 9 -6.14 10.43 -16.20
N LEU A 10 -5.07 10.89 -16.85
CA LEU A 10 -4.01 10.04 -17.37
C LEU A 10 -3.27 9.30 -16.26
N PHE A 11 -2.96 9.98 -15.15
CA PHE A 11 -2.34 9.36 -13.98
C PHE A 11 -3.24 8.26 -13.40
N VAL A 12 -4.54 8.51 -13.23
CA VAL A 12 -5.49 7.48 -12.76
C VAL A 12 -5.63 6.33 -13.78
N PHE A 13 -5.66 6.61 -15.08
CA PHE A 13 -5.79 5.56 -16.11
C PHE A 13 -4.52 4.71 -16.21
N PHE A 14 -3.34 5.31 -16.11
CA PHE A 14 -2.06 4.60 -16.03
C PHE A 14 -1.95 3.83 -14.72
N PHE A 15 -2.33 4.42 -13.58
CA PHE A 15 -2.38 3.70 -12.30
C PHE A 15 -3.34 2.50 -12.39
N VAL A 16 -4.54 2.65 -12.94
CA VAL A 16 -5.45 1.50 -13.06
C VAL A 16 -4.88 0.45 -14.02
N ASN A 17 -4.31 0.81 -15.18
CA ASN A 17 -3.80 -0.20 -16.12
C ASN A 17 -2.50 -0.88 -15.65
N VAL A 18 -1.55 -0.14 -15.05
CA VAL A 18 -0.32 -0.71 -14.49
C VAL A 18 -0.63 -1.54 -13.24
N PHE A 19 -1.56 -1.12 -12.38
CA PHE A 19 -1.85 -1.85 -11.15
C PHE A 19 -2.75 -3.07 -11.37
N PHE A 20 -3.64 -3.08 -12.38
CA PHE A 20 -4.46 -4.26 -12.68
C PHE A 20 -3.75 -5.29 -13.57
N HIS A 21 -2.79 -4.92 -14.43
CA HIS A 21 -2.06 -5.87 -15.28
C HIS A 21 -0.84 -6.55 -14.65
N LEU A 22 -0.43 -6.13 -13.44
CA LEU A 22 0.62 -6.79 -12.67
C LEU A 22 0.10 -7.82 -11.66
N ALA A 23 -1.22 -8.10 -11.64
CA ALA A 23 -1.75 -9.22 -10.86
C ALA A 23 -1.45 -10.53 -11.61
N PRO A 24 -0.60 -11.44 -11.08
CA PRO A 24 -0.42 -12.74 -11.70
C PRO A 24 -1.75 -13.50 -11.66
N HIS A 25 -2.13 -14.08 -12.79
CA HIS A 25 -3.14 -15.12 -12.84
C HIS A 25 -2.69 -16.26 -11.92
N THR A 26 -3.33 -16.40 -10.76
CA THR A 26 -3.15 -17.57 -9.90
C THR A 26 -3.76 -18.78 -10.59
N HIS A 27 -2.95 -19.47 -11.41
CA HIS A 27 -3.22 -20.86 -11.74
C HIS A 27 -3.10 -21.67 -10.45
N ALA A 28 -4.23 -22.18 -9.97
CA ALA A 28 -4.30 -23.13 -8.87
C ALA A 28 -3.44 -24.36 -9.19
N TYR A 29 -2.21 -24.40 -8.66
CA TYR A 29 -1.36 -25.58 -8.72
C TYR A 29 -1.83 -26.58 -7.66
N ARG A 30 -2.75 -27.46 -8.08
CA ARG A 30 -3.19 -28.60 -7.29
C ARG A 30 -2.21 -29.74 -7.52
N SER A 31 -1.17 -29.85 -6.67
CA SER A 31 -0.36 -31.07 -6.61
C SER A 31 -0.82 -31.94 -5.45
N ALA A 32 -1.42 -33.06 -5.82
CA ALA A 32 -1.55 -34.22 -4.96
C ALA A 32 -0.14 -34.81 -4.75
N VAL A 33 0.35 -34.78 -3.51
CA VAL A 33 1.48 -35.61 -3.10
C VAL A 33 0.92 -36.83 -2.39
N ASP A 34 1.06 -37.93 -3.11
CA ASP A 34 0.87 -39.31 -2.68
C ASP A 34 1.83 -39.62 -1.52
N MET A 35 1.28 -39.84 -0.32
CA MET A 35 2.03 -40.26 0.85
C MET A 35 2.03 -41.79 0.93
N THR A 36 2.95 -42.43 0.21
CA THR A 36 3.36 -43.80 0.51
C THR A 36 4.25 -43.81 1.75
N LEU A 37 3.65 -44.26 2.86
CA LEU A 37 4.33 -44.63 4.11
C LEU A 37 5.01 -46.00 3.97
N SER A 38 6.31 -46.07 4.32
CA SER A 38 6.87 -47.26 4.98
C SER A 38 8.03 -46.89 5.91
N PRO A 39 8.24 -47.67 6.99
CA PRO A 39 8.83 -47.21 8.24
C PRO A 39 10.29 -47.69 8.42
N ASP A 40 10.82 -47.39 9.61
CA ASP A 40 12.10 -47.82 10.20
C ASP A 40 13.35 -46.97 9.92
N ARG A 41 13.63 -46.05 10.85
CA ARG A 41 14.84 -46.14 11.70
C ARG A 41 14.77 -45.18 12.90
N ALA A 42 14.59 -45.73 14.10
CA ALA A 42 14.75 -45.00 15.35
C ALA A 42 16.25 -44.94 15.75
N PRO A 43 16.73 -43.81 16.30
CA PRO A 43 17.90 -43.81 17.16
C PRO A 43 17.50 -43.54 18.62
N ASN A 44 17.66 -44.59 19.42
CA ASN A 44 18.08 -44.66 20.81
C ASN A 44 18.25 -43.32 21.57
N LEU A 45 17.33 -43.02 22.49
CA LEU A 45 17.47 -41.98 23.51
C LEU A 45 18.12 -42.60 24.76
N GLN A 46 19.33 -42.16 25.10
CA GLN A 46 19.87 -42.31 26.46
C GLN A 46 19.46 -41.11 27.32
N PRO A 47 19.23 -41.30 28.64
CA PRO A 47 18.82 -40.23 29.53
C PRO A 47 20.03 -39.41 29.98
N VAL A 48 20.06 -38.12 29.64
CA VAL A 48 21.03 -37.17 30.18
C VAL A 48 20.51 -36.58 31.49
N SER A 49 21.27 -36.80 32.56
CA SER A 49 21.04 -36.31 33.91
C SER A 49 21.07 -34.78 33.99
N SER A 50 20.07 -34.19 34.65
CA SER A 50 19.96 -32.76 34.93
C SER A 50 21.02 -32.26 35.94
N PRO A 51 21.60 -31.05 35.76
CA PRO A 51 22.33 -30.39 36.83
C PRO A 51 21.40 -29.62 37.78
N ARG A 52 21.69 -29.76 39.07
CA ARG A 52 21.07 -29.10 40.22
C ARG A 52 21.28 -27.57 40.20
N PRO A 53 20.29 -26.73 40.56
CA PRO A 53 20.49 -25.29 40.69
C PRO A 53 21.35 -24.94 41.92
N ALA A 54 22.27 -24.02 41.75
CA ALA A 54 23.07 -23.44 42.83
C ALA A 54 22.24 -22.44 43.65
N SER A 55 22.38 -22.54 44.97
CA SER A 55 21.75 -21.71 45.99
C SER A 55 22.22 -20.25 45.91
N VAL A 56 21.29 -19.30 45.80
CA VAL A 56 21.57 -17.85 45.92
C VAL A 56 21.40 -17.43 47.39
N PRO A 57 22.30 -16.62 47.98
CA PRO A 57 22.14 -16.13 49.34
C PRO A 57 21.13 -14.97 49.41
N THR A 58 20.21 -15.10 50.36
CA THR A 58 19.26 -14.07 50.81
C THR A 58 19.99 -12.92 51.51
N ALA A 59 19.89 -11.70 50.99
CA ALA A 59 20.20 -10.47 51.73
C ALA A 59 18.91 -9.67 51.93
N ASN A 60 18.41 -9.69 53.17
CA ASN A 60 17.30 -8.88 53.64
C ASN A 60 17.79 -7.45 53.94
N SER A 61 17.17 -6.43 53.33
CA SER A 61 16.91 -5.12 53.96
C SER A 61 15.85 -4.34 53.19
N PRO A 62 15.04 -3.51 53.89
CA PRO A 62 13.74 -3.07 53.42
C PRO A 62 13.83 -1.80 52.55
N VAL A 63 13.19 -1.84 51.38
CA VAL A 63 12.95 -0.64 50.57
C VAL A 63 11.63 0.00 51.02
N PRO A 64 11.56 1.31 51.29
CA PRO A 64 10.33 2.00 51.66
C PRO A 64 9.37 2.07 50.46
N SER A 65 8.09 1.76 50.72
CA SER A 65 6.99 2.05 49.81
C SER A 65 6.93 3.55 49.49
N PRO A 66 6.75 3.97 48.22
CA PRO A 66 6.28 5.30 47.93
C PRO A 66 4.77 5.38 48.21
N ASP A 67 4.39 6.21 49.18
CA ASP A 67 3.01 6.63 49.39
C ASP A 67 2.44 7.32 48.14
N PRO A 68 1.12 7.19 47.89
CA PRO A 68 0.45 7.84 46.77
C PRO A 68 0.41 9.36 46.98
N ALA A 69 1.05 10.10 46.07
CA ALA A 69 1.00 11.55 46.08
C ALA A 69 -0.45 12.04 45.90
N SER A 70 -0.86 12.84 46.88
CA SER A 70 -2.13 13.52 47.01
C SER A 70 -2.45 14.41 45.81
N VAL A 71 -3.68 14.23 45.31
CA VAL A 71 -4.37 15.11 44.36
C VAL A 71 -4.48 16.53 44.92
N PRO A 72 -4.07 17.58 44.19
CA PRO A 72 -4.53 18.93 44.45
C PRO A 72 -5.85 19.18 43.71
N THR A 73 -6.93 19.27 44.48
CA THR A 73 -8.23 19.78 44.06
C THR A 73 -8.11 21.26 43.74
N SER A 74 -8.15 21.62 42.45
CA SER A 74 -8.39 23.00 42.01
C SER A 74 -9.84 23.11 41.54
N ASN A 75 -10.67 23.69 42.40
CA ASN A 75 -12.03 24.13 42.10
C ASN A 75 -11.97 25.44 41.33
N SER A 76 -12.52 25.49 40.11
CA SER A 76 -13.09 26.69 39.49
C SER A 76 -13.87 26.35 38.21
N PRO A 77 -14.82 27.21 37.79
CA PRO A 77 -16.20 26.78 37.54
C PRO A 77 -16.54 26.40 36.10
N VAL A 78 -17.46 25.45 35.99
CA VAL A 78 -18.25 25.14 34.80
C VAL A 78 -19.08 26.36 34.42
N SER A 79 -18.85 26.92 33.23
CA SER A 79 -19.81 27.77 32.52
C SER A 79 -20.39 26.97 31.36
N SER A 80 -21.61 26.51 31.57
CA SER A 80 -22.49 25.93 30.56
C SER A 80 -23.00 27.02 29.62
N SER A 81 -22.56 26.99 28.36
CA SER A 81 -23.22 27.70 27.27
C SER A 81 -23.78 26.63 26.33
N GLY A 82 -25.11 26.54 26.30
CA GLY A 82 -25.86 25.57 25.49
C GLY A 82 -25.68 25.76 23.98
N PRO A 83 -26.25 24.82 23.19
CA PRO A 83 -26.10 24.83 21.74
C PRO A 83 -26.93 25.99 21.14
N ALA A 84 -26.25 26.88 20.39
CA ALA A 84 -26.92 27.84 19.55
C ALA A 84 -27.41 27.14 18.27
N SER A 85 -28.73 27.12 18.11
CA SER A 85 -29.44 26.69 16.90
C SER A 85 -28.98 27.51 15.69
N ILE A 86 -28.53 26.83 14.63
CA ILE A 86 -28.29 27.46 13.33
C ILE A 86 -29.63 27.50 12.57
N PRO A 87 -30.06 28.66 12.05
CA PRO A 87 -31.29 28.76 11.27
C PRO A 87 -31.12 28.19 9.86
N ILE A 88 -32.08 27.34 9.48
CA ILE A 88 -32.30 26.85 8.13
C ILE A 88 -32.77 28.04 7.28
N ALA A 89 -31.93 28.50 6.36
CA ALA A 89 -32.33 29.41 5.30
C ALA A 89 -32.54 28.61 4.01
N ASN A 90 -33.81 28.35 3.72
CA ASN A 90 -34.29 27.89 2.42
C ASN A 90 -34.12 29.02 1.40
N SER A 91 -33.49 28.73 0.25
CA SER A 91 -33.73 29.44 -1.01
C SER A 91 -33.22 28.64 -2.21
N PRO A 92 -33.82 28.82 -3.40
CA PRO A 92 -34.13 27.73 -4.32
C PRO A 92 -33.05 27.50 -5.38
N MET A 93 -32.83 26.22 -5.71
CA MET A 93 -32.13 25.80 -6.91
C MET A 93 -32.99 26.13 -8.13
N ASN A 94 -32.59 27.19 -8.83
CA ASN A 94 -33.17 27.63 -10.08
C ASN A 94 -32.73 26.64 -11.18
N TYR A 95 -33.63 25.75 -11.57
CA TYR A 95 -33.49 24.91 -12.75
C TYR A 95 -33.55 25.79 -14.00
N VAL A 96 -32.42 25.94 -14.68
CA VAL A 96 -32.39 26.52 -16.03
C VAL A 96 -32.50 25.37 -17.02
N SER A 97 -33.73 25.12 -17.46
CA SER A 97 -34.04 24.34 -18.65
C SER A 97 -33.58 25.11 -19.90
N PHE A 98 -32.87 24.42 -20.81
CA PHE A 98 -32.71 24.86 -22.19
C PHE A 98 -33.29 23.80 -23.16
N PRO A 99 -33.85 24.24 -24.30
CA PRO A 99 -34.90 23.54 -25.05
C PRO A 99 -34.38 22.50 -26.06
N PRO A 100 -35.28 21.66 -26.62
CA PRO A 100 -34.94 20.72 -27.68
C PRO A 100 -34.98 21.42 -29.05
N SER A 101 -33.96 21.22 -29.87
CA SER A 101 -34.04 21.45 -31.32
C SER A 101 -33.67 20.16 -32.02
N GLY A 102 -34.66 19.56 -32.67
CA GLY A 102 -34.44 18.63 -33.76
C GLY A 102 -34.14 19.40 -35.05
N ALA A 103 -33.40 18.76 -35.95
CA ALA A 103 -33.60 18.76 -37.39
C ALA A 103 -32.47 17.98 -38.07
N ASP A 104 -32.87 16.93 -38.78
CA ASP A 104 -32.45 16.56 -40.13
C ASP A 104 -31.00 16.13 -40.44
N ALA A 105 -30.90 14.85 -40.80
CA ALA A 105 -29.89 14.27 -41.68
C ALA A 105 -30.04 14.82 -43.11
N PRO A 106 -28.96 14.87 -43.91
CA PRO A 106 -28.83 13.86 -44.97
C PRO A 106 -27.38 13.46 -45.38
N SER A 107 -27.27 12.17 -45.75
CA SER A 107 -26.51 11.53 -46.85
C SER A 107 -25.02 11.85 -47.15
N GLU A 108 -24.23 10.78 -47.21
CA GLU A 108 -22.88 10.66 -47.83
C GLU A 108 -22.84 11.08 -49.32
N PRO A 109 -21.64 11.34 -49.86
CA PRO A 109 -20.99 10.30 -50.68
C PRO A 109 -19.44 10.18 -50.59
N ASN A 110 -18.99 8.92 -50.57
CA ASN A 110 -17.84 8.28 -51.26
C ASN A 110 -16.36 8.73 -51.04
N LEU A 111 -15.56 7.70 -50.70
CA LEU A 111 -14.09 7.53 -50.63
C LEU A 111 -13.39 7.64 -52.01
N PRO A 112 -12.03 7.75 -52.13
CA PRO A 112 -11.11 6.61 -51.92
C PRO A 112 -9.78 6.92 -51.16
N SER A 113 -9.35 5.95 -50.32
CA SER A 113 -8.00 5.35 -50.13
C SER A 113 -6.74 6.27 -50.09
N GLN A 114 -5.77 6.12 -49.16
CA GLN A 114 -4.97 4.91 -48.88
C GLN A 114 -4.24 4.97 -47.52
N ALA A 115 -4.10 3.79 -46.91
CA ALA A 115 -3.02 3.22 -46.06
C ALA A 115 -2.34 4.11 -44.98
N GLU A 116 -2.15 3.68 -43.73
CA GLU A 116 -1.33 2.51 -43.37
C GLU A 116 -1.75 1.78 -42.07
N ALA A 117 -1.64 0.46 -42.14
CA ALA A 117 -1.38 -0.55 -41.11
C ALA A 117 -2.04 -0.42 -39.72
N SER A 118 -3.22 -1.02 -39.57
CA SER A 118 -3.72 -1.52 -38.29
C SER A 118 -3.05 -2.85 -37.97
N VAL A 119 -2.13 -2.88 -37.01
CA VAL A 119 -1.65 -4.14 -36.42
C VAL A 119 -2.74 -4.66 -35.51
N THR A 120 -3.40 -5.74 -35.94
CA THR A 120 -4.33 -6.50 -35.10
C THR A 120 -3.52 -7.25 -34.04
N LEU A 121 -3.50 -6.74 -32.81
CA LEU A 121 -2.95 -7.46 -31.67
C LEU A 121 -3.98 -8.48 -31.16
N ASN A 122 -3.66 -9.76 -31.33
CA ASN A 122 -4.41 -10.88 -30.78
C ASN A 122 -3.99 -11.08 -29.31
N PRO A 123 -4.88 -11.01 -28.31
CA PRO A 123 -4.51 -10.94 -26.89
C PRO A 123 -4.10 -12.29 -26.24
N ALA A 124 -3.75 -13.30 -27.03
CA ALA A 124 -3.46 -14.64 -26.51
C ALA A 124 -1.95 -14.96 -26.33
N ASN A 125 -1.03 -14.07 -26.72
CA ASN A 125 0.42 -14.33 -26.67
C ASN A 125 1.25 -13.15 -26.13
N LEU A 126 0.87 -12.59 -24.98
CA LEU A 126 1.79 -11.70 -24.24
C LEU A 126 2.50 -12.51 -23.16
N ASP A 127 3.52 -13.26 -23.60
CA ASP A 127 4.63 -13.69 -22.76
C ASP A 127 5.44 -12.45 -22.40
N LEU A 128 5.22 -11.90 -21.19
CA LEU A 128 5.99 -10.78 -20.65
C LEU A 128 7.33 -11.31 -20.09
N SER A 129 8.11 -11.98 -20.93
CA SER A 129 9.52 -12.23 -20.72
C SER A 129 10.31 -11.00 -21.18
N SER A 130 10.77 -10.20 -20.22
CA SER A 130 11.95 -9.31 -20.26
C SER A 130 12.14 -8.27 -21.39
N GLY A 131 11.29 -8.21 -22.43
CA GLY A 131 11.64 -7.48 -23.66
C GLY A 131 11.10 -6.05 -23.82
N ILE A 132 10.11 -5.62 -23.02
CA ILE A 132 9.39 -4.35 -23.29
C ILE A 132 9.94 -3.18 -22.45
N ILE A 133 10.50 -3.45 -21.26
CA ILE A 133 11.07 -2.40 -20.41
C ILE A 133 12.50 -2.01 -20.86
N GLU A 134 13.25 -2.88 -21.53
CA GLU A 134 14.68 -2.65 -21.77
C GLU A 134 15.03 -1.59 -22.83
N LYS A 135 14.12 -1.21 -23.73
CA LYS A 135 14.51 -0.39 -24.90
C LYS A 135 14.47 1.13 -24.72
N ASN A 136 13.99 1.67 -23.58
CA ASN A 136 13.93 3.13 -23.40
C ASN A 136 13.99 3.63 -21.94
N VAL A 137 14.61 2.88 -21.03
CA VAL A 137 14.80 3.34 -19.64
C VAL A 137 16.10 4.13 -19.55
N ASP A 138 16.06 5.30 -18.88
CA ASP A 138 17.26 6.08 -18.60
C ASP A 138 18.26 5.22 -17.79
N PRO A 139 19.53 5.09 -18.22
CA PRO A 139 20.51 4.25 -17.54
C PRO A 139 20.73 4.57 -16.06
N LYS A 140 20.51 5.82 -15.62
CA LYS A 140 20.56 6.20 -14.21
C LYS A 140 19.38 5.65 -13.43
N VAL A 141 18.18 5.72 -13.99
CA VAL A 141 16.97 5.11 -13.39
C VAL A 141 17.16 3.61 -13.27
N GLN A 142 17.68 2.97 -14.34
CA GLN A 142 18.01 1.55 -14.33
C GLN A 142 18.98 1.22 -13.20
N LYS A 143 20.12 1.92 -13.11
CA LYS A 143 21.13 1.69 -12.08
C LYS A 143 20.58 1.85 -10.65
N ILE A 144 19.71 2.83 -10.43
CA ILE A 144 19.09 3.05 -9.10
C ILE A 144 18.13 1.91 -8.79
N CYS A 145 17.24 1.53 -9.71
CA CYS A 145 16.31 0.43 -9.49
C CYS A 145 17.00 -0.94 -9.38
N ASP A 146 18.12 -1.17 -10.06
CA ASP A 146 18.92 -2.40 -9.94
C ASP A 146 19.52 -2.59 -8.54
N SER A 147 19.60 -1.52 -7.75
CA SER A 147 20.11 -1.57 -6.38
C SER A 147 19.03 -1.85 -5.32
N THR A 148 17.78 -2.08 -5.75
CA THR A 148 16.66 -2.34 -4.84
C THR A 148 16.30 -3.83 -4.76
N ASP A 149 15.57 -4.23 -3.72
CA ASP A 149 15.16 -5.64 -3.53
C ASP A 149 14.20 -6.13 -4.63
N HIS A 150 13.46 -5.20 -5.26
CA HIS A 150 12.51 -5.49 -6.33
C HIS A 150 12.72 -4.59 -7.56
N PRO A 151 13.76 -4.82 -8.39
CA PRO A 151 14.15 -3.91 -9.47
C PRO A 151 13.06 -3.71 -10.54
N LEU A 152 12.40 -4.78 -10.97
CA LEU A 152 11.32 -4.69 -11.97
C LEU A 152 10.12 -3.90 -11.45
N LEU A 153 9.78 -4.08 -10.17
CA LEU A 153 8.72 -3.31 -9.52
C LEU A 153 9.12 -1.84 -9.37
N CYS A 154 10.39 -1.56 -9.04
CA CYS A 154 10.92 -0.20 -9.02
C CYS A 154 10.74 0.46 -10.39
N LEU A 155 11.25 -0.16 -11.46
CA LEU A 155 11.14 0.36 -12.83
C LEU A 155 9.68 0.57 -13.25
N GLY A 156 8.83 -0.42 -13.05
CA GLY A 156 7.41 -0.35 -13.38
C GLY A 156 6.65 0.71 -12.58
N THR A 157 7.16 1.09 -11.41
CA THR A 157 6.60 2.16 -10.57
C THR A 157 7.07 3.53 -11.04
N VAL A 158 8.38 3.70 -11.25
CA VAL A 158 8.98 5.03 -11.40
C VAL A 158 8.99 5.50 -12.84
N VAL A 159 9.29 4.64 -13.81
CA VAL A 159 9.44 5.04 -15.22
C VAL A 159 8.17 5.71 -15.77
N PRO A 160 6.94 5.26 -15.47
CA PRO A 160 5.72 5.94 -15.96
C PRO A 160 5.43 7.29 -15.30
N LEU A 161 6.07 7.58 -14.15
CA LEU A 161 5.72 8.70 -13.26
C LEU A 161 6.84 9.73 -13.14
N LEU A 162 8.05 9.38 -13.57
CA LEU A 162 9.20 10.27 -13.58
C LEU A 162 9.07 11.25 -14.75
N ASP A 163 9.37 12.51 -14.43
CA ASP A 163 9.67 13.52 -15.43
C ASP A 163 11.14 13.38 -15.88
N HIS A 164 11.73 14.44 -16.40
CA HIS A 164 13.14 14.47 -16.85
C HIS A 164 14.20 14.30 -15.74
N LYS A 165 13.80 14.13 -14.48
CA LYS A 165 14.72 14.01 -13.35
C LYS A 165 14.96 12.54 -13.02
N THR A 166 16.22 12.13 -13.07
CA THR A 166 16.63 10.71 -12.94
C THR A 166 17.62 10.48 -11.79
N ASP A 167 17.69 11.41 -10.85
CA ASP A 167 18.49 11.30 -9.64
C ASP A 167 17.75 10.57 -8.50
N SER A 168 18.49 9.98 -7.57
CA SER A 168 17.94 9.14 -6.48
C SER A 168 16.89 9.86 -5.64
N PHE A 169 17.00 11.18 -5.45
CA PHE A 169 16.00 11.95 -4.70
C PHE A 169 14.68 11.97 -5.45
N SER A 170 14.69 12.30 -6.74
CA SER A 170 13.48 12.34 -7.58
C SER A 170 12.82 10.95 -7.70
N ILE A 171 13.64 9.89 -7.81
CA ILE A 171 13.14 8.51 -7.86
C ILE A 171 12.52 8.10 -6.53
N LEU A 172 13.14 8.44 -5.39
CA LEU A 172 12.56 8.18 -4.08
C LEU A 172 11.25 8.93 -3.88
N GLU A 173 11.21 10.22 -4.25
CA GLU A 173 10.01 11.05 -4.13
C GLU A 173 8.82 10.44 -4.87
N VAL A 174 9.04 10.00 -6.12
CA VAL A 174 8.02 9.33 -6.93
C VAL A 174 7.62 7.99 -6.34
N SER A 175 8.57 7.19 -5.86
CA SER A 175 8.32 5.87 -5.26
C SER A 175 7.47 5.97 -4.00
N VAL A 176 7.78 6.92 -3.12
CA VAL A 176 7.02 7.16 -1.88
C VAL A 176 5.59 7.64 -2.20
N LYS A 177 5.43 8.56 -3.16
CA LYS A 177 4.10 9.00 -3.61
C LYS A 177 3.27 7.86 -4.20
N ALA A 178 3.86 7.04 -5.08
CA ALA A 178 3.17 5.90 -5.66
C ALA A 178 2.74 4.87 -4.61
N SER A 179 3.59 4.63 -3.62
CA SER A 179 3.28 3.75 -2.47
C SER A 179 2.15 4.31 -1.62
N SER A 180 2.15 5.62 -1.35
CA SER A 180 1.06 6.31 -0.65
C SER A 180 -0.27 6.20 -1.41
N GLU A 181 -0.27 6.35 -2.74
CA GLU A 181 -1.49 6.17 -3.55
C GLU A 181 -2.01 4.72 -3.54
N LEU A 182 -1.12 3.72 -3.62
CA LEU A 182 -1.51 2.32 -3.44
C LEU A 182 -2.11 2.07 -2.05
N THR A 183 -1.57 2.70 -1.02
CA THR A 183 -2.07 2.61 0.36
C THR A 183 -3.49 3.16 0.47
N LYS A 184 -3.78 4.33 -0.15
CA LYS A 184 -5.15 4.88 -0.22
C LYS A 184 -6.12 3.94 -0.95
N PHE A 185 -5.63 3.27 -2.00
CA PHE A 185 -6.43 2.28 -2.71
C PHE A 185 -6.72 1.06 -1.83
N ALA A 186 -5.69 0.50 -1.17
CA ALA A 186 -5.83 -0.63 -0.25
C ALA A 186 -6.77 -0.32 0.92
N LEU A 187 -6.66 0.87 1.52
CA LEU A 187 -7.59 1.39 2.53
C LEU A 187 -9.04 1.41 2.02
N SER A 188 -9.26 1.83 0.77
CA SER A 188 -10.58 1.85 0.14
C SER A 188 -11.11 0.42 -0.08
N MET A 189 -10.23 -0.51 -0.42
CA MET A 189 -10.57 -1.92 -0.56
C MET A 189 -10.89 -2.58 0.78
N ALA A 190 -10.16 -2.26 1.86
CA ALA A 190 -10.46 -2.73 3.21
C ALA A 190 -11.86 -2.30 3.67
N LYS A 191 -12.22 -1.02 3.45
CA LYS A 191 -13.57 -0.48 3.69
C LYS A 191 -14.64 -1.21 2.86
N LYS A 192 -14.34 -1.51 1.59
CA LYS A 192 -15.27 -2.22 0.70
C LYS A 192 -15.48 -3.67 1.15
N PHE A 193 -14.40 -4.39 1.46
CA PHE A 193 -14.47 -5.80 1.85
C PHE A 193 -15.10 -6.00 3.22
N SER A 194 -14.85 -5.12 4.19
CA SER A 194 -15.50 -5.19 5.52
C SER A 194 -17.04 -5.06 5.45
N SER A 195 -17.58 -4.46 4.40
CA SER A 195 -19.02 -4.28 4.19
C SER A 195 -19.63 -5.26 3.18
N MET A 196 -18.83 -6.18 2.63
CA MET A 196 -19.26 -7.06 1.54
C MET A 196 -20.12 -8.23 2.06
N PRO A 197 -21.28 -8.52 1.43
CA PRO A 197 -22.06 -9.71 1.76
C PRO A 197 -21.24 -10.99 1.60
N GLY A 198 -21.36 -11.92 2.54
CA GLY A 198 -20.67 -13.22 2.50
C GLY A 198 -19.28 -13.22 3.14
N VAL A 199 -18.75 -12.08 3.57
CA VAL A 199 -17.53 -12.03 4.38
C VAL A 199 -17.83 -12.48 5.80
N PRO A 200 -17.05 -13.42 6.39
CA PRO A 200 -17.26 -13.86 7.77
C PRO A 200 -17.18 -12.69 8.76
N PRO A 201 -18.04 -12.62 9.80
CA PRO A 201 -18.06 -11.49 10.73
C PRO A 201 -16.71 -11.17 11.38
N LYS A 202 -15.91 -12.20 11.69
CA LYS A 202 -14.56 -12.01 12.24
C LYS A 202 -13.60 -11.34 11.24
N VAL A 203 -13.62 -11.79 9.98
CA VAL A 203 -12.83 -11.18 8.89
C VAL A 203 -13.29 -9.75 8.63
N ALA A 204 -14.60 -9.50 8.61
CA ALA A 204 -15.16 -8.16 8.45
C ALA A 204 -14.74 -7.20 9.57
N SER A 205 -14.66 -7.67 10.82
CA SER A 205 -14.14 -6.86 11.92
C SER A 205 -12.66 -6.53 11.72
N ILE A 206 -11.82 -7.53 11.43
CA ILE A 206 -10.38 -7.30 11.20
C ILE A 206 -10.16 -6.32 10.04
N LEU A 207 -10.90 -6.45 8.94
CA LEU A 207 -10.81 -5.51 7.82
C LEU A 207 -11.20 -4.07 8.18
N ARG A 208 -12.07 -3.89 9.19
CA ARG A 208 -12.42 -2.57 9.71
C ARG A 208 -11.32 -2.03 10.61
N ASP A 209 -10.65 -2.89 11.36
CA ASP A 209 -9.54 -2.54 12.24
C ASP A 209 -8.26 -2.23 11.42
N CYS A 210 -8.00 -2.98 10.35
CA CYS A 210 -6.97 -2.71 9.34
C CYS A 210 -7.02 -1.28 8.77
N LYS A 211 -8.19 -0.63 8.78
CA LYS A 211 -8.34 0.76 8.36
C LYS A 211 -7.36 1.67 9.11
N ASP A 212 -7.19 1.43 10.41
CA ASP A 212 -6.34 2.25 11.27
C ASP A 212 -4.86 2.01 10.94
N SER A 213 -4.46 0.75 10.69
CA SER A 213 -3.12 0.42 10.18
C SER A 213 -2.80 1.11 8.84
N TYR A 214 -3.74 1.11 7.89
CA TYR A 214 -3.54 1.80 6.61
C TYR A 214 -3.53 3.34 6.77
N ASP A 215 -4.29 3.90 7.72
CA ASP A 215 -4.25 5.33 8.02
C ASP A 215 -2.89 5.72 8.68
N GLU A 216 -2.35 4.86 9.55
CA GLU A 216 -1.00 5.00 10.13
C GLU A 216 0.10 4.90 9.06
N ALA A 217 -0.01 3.94 8.13
CA ALA A 217 0.89 3.84 6.99
C ALA A 217 0.88 5.12 6.13
N LEU A 218 -0.29 5.71 5.89
CA LEU A 218 -0.41 6.99 5.17
C LEU A 218 0.26 8.15 5.93
N TYR A 219 0.08 8.21 7.25
CA TYR A 219 0.74 9.18 8.10
C TYR A 219 2.27 9.03 8.04
N ASN A 220 2.77 7.80 8.12
CA ASN A 220 4.20 7.50 8.03
C ASN A 220 4.77 7.88 6.66
N PHE A 221 4.05 7.62 5.55
CA PHE A 221 4.45 8.13 4.24
C PHE A 221 4.50 9.66 4.16
N GLU A 222 3.55 10.36 4.79
CA GLU A 222 3.56 11.83 4.85
C GLU A 222 4.80 12.33 5.61
N LYS A 223 5.14 11.69 6.74
CA LYS A 223 6.36 12.02 7.49
C LYS A 223 7.63 11.74 6.69
N ALA A 224 7.71 10.62 5.98
CA ALA A 224 8.82 10.33 5.08
C ALA A 224 8.96 11.40 4.00
N MET A 225 7.84 11.80 3.37
CA MET A 225 7.83 12.87 2.36
C MET A 225 8.30 14.23 2.92
N ASN A 226 7.97 14.55 4.17
CA ASN A 226 8.40 15.79 4.81
C ASN A 226 9.89 15.77 5.20
N ALA A 227 10.45 14.60 5.53
CA ALA A 227 11.86 14.41 5.83
C ALA A 227 12.75 14.41 4.58
N LEU A 228 12.18 14.07 3.42
CA LEU A 228 12.91 13.91 2.18
C LEU A 228 13.71 15.17 1.74
N PRO A 229 13.14 16.40 1.69
CA PRO A 229 13.86 17.61 1.29
C PRO A 229 15.07 17.94 2.18
N GLU A 230 15.00 17.57 3.46
CA GLU A 230 16.07 17.78 4.45
C GLU A 230 17.12 16.67 4.41
N ARG A 231 16.89 15.62 3.60
CA ARG A 231 17.70 14.40 3.57
C ARG A 231 17.87 13.79 4.97
N ASP A 232 16.84 13.87 5.80
CA ASP A 232 16.83 13.18 7.09
C ASP A 232 16.61 11.68 6.87
N ILE A 233 17.72 10.98 6.59
CA ILE A 233 17.72 9.55 6.28
C ILE A 233 17.27 8.71 7.48
N GLY A 234 17.52 9.19 8.70
CA GLY A 234 17.07 8.53 9.93
C GLY A 234 15.55 8.51 10.01
N THR A 235 14.91 9.65 9.76
CA THR A 235 13.45 9.75 9.73
C THR A 235 12.87 9.00 8.52
N LEU A 236 13.46 9.11 7.32
CA LEU A 236 13.03 8.33 6.15
C LEU A 236 12.99 6.83 6.46
N ASN A 237 14.08 6.28 7.00
CA ASN A 237 14.16 4.86 7.32
C ASN A 237 13.16 4.45 8.39
N THR A 238 13.02 5.26 9.45
CA THR A 238 12.09 4.97 10.55
C THR A 238 10.64 4.94 10.05
N MET A 239 10.23 5.94 9.29
CA MET A 239 8.85 6.07 8.81
C MET A 239 8.53 5.03 7.73
N LEU A 240 9.43 4.78 6.77
CA LEU A 240 9.22 3.76 5.74
C LEU A 240 9.23 2.34 6.33
N SER A 241 10.03 2.08 7.37
CA SER A 241 9.99 0.79 8.08
C SER A 241 8.68 0.65 8.86
N ALA A 242 8.19 1.73 9.48
CA ALA A 242 6.91 1.73 10.19
C ALA A 242 5.75 1.37 9.24
N VAL A 243 5.73 1.91 8.01
CA VAL A 243 4.76 1.49 6.99
C VAL A 243 4.75 -0.02 6.80
N ILE A 244 5.93 -0.66 6.66
CA ILE A 244 6.00 -2.11 6.47
C ILE A 244 5.38 -2.85 7.66
N THR A 245 5.66 -2.39 8.88
CA THR A 245 5.03 -2.92 10.10
C THR A 245 3.52 -2.75 10.08
N ASP A 246 3.01 -1.54 9.83
CA ASP A 246 1.58 -1.25 9.84
C ASP A 246 0.81 -2.13 8.83
N ILE A 247 1.38 -2.33 7.64
CA ILE A 247 0.80 -3.21 6.61
C ILE A 247 0.88 -4.69 7.03
N GLY A 248 2.00 -5.09 7.63
CA GLY A 248 2.22 -6.44 8.14
C GLY A 248 1.24 -6.82 9.25
N ASP A 249 1.02 -5.92 10.22
CA ASP A 249 0.13 -6.16 11.36
C ASP A 249 -1.31 -6.47 10.90
N CYS A 250 -1.82 -5.74 9.90
CA CYS A 250 -3.13 -6.04 9.32
C CYS A 250 -3.18 -7.42 8.64
N GLU A 251 -2.15 -7.78 7.88
CA GLU A 251 -2.09 -9.08 7.21
C GLU A 251 -1.93 -10.24 8.20
N ASP A 252 -1.17 -10.04 9.28
CA ASP A 252 -1.00 -11.02 10.35
C ASP A 252 -2.33 -11.32 11.04
N GLU A 253 -3.13 -10.30 11.34
CA GLU A 253 -4.48 -10.49 11.89
C GLU A 253 -5.40 -11.26 10.94
N LEU A 254 -5.36 -10.94 9.64
CA LEU A 254 -6.16 -11.63 8.63
C LEU A 254 -5.73 -13.09 8.45
N SER A 255 -4.42 -13.35 8.41
CA SER A 255 -3.86 -14.70 8.28
C SER A 255 -4.24 -15.58 9.48
N GLY A 256 -4.33 -14.99 10.68
CA GLY A 256 -4.80 -15.65 11.90
C GLY A 256 -6.24 -16.19 11.83
N THR A 257 -7.01 -15.80 10.81
CA THR A 257 -8.37 -16.34 10.58
C THR A 257 -8.39 -17.68 9.83
N GLY A 258 -7.23 -18.15 9.34
CA GLY A 258 -7.12 -19.36 8.52
C GLY A 258 -7.68 -19.21 7.10
N SER A 259 -8.01 -17.99 6.69
CA SER A 259 -8.44 -17.63 5.33
C SER A 259 -7.39 -16.75 4.67
N THR A 260 -7.30 -16.81 3.34
CA THR A 260 -6.46 -15.88 2.59
C THR A 260 -6.99 -14.46 2.75
N SER A 261 -6.10 -13.52 3.10
CA SER A 261 -6.43 -12.10 3.16
C SER A 261 -6.94 -11.60 1.81
N PRO A 262 -8.09 -10.91 1.74
CA PRO A 262 -8.54 -10.26 0.51
C PRO A 262 -7.69 -9.03 0.16
N LEU A 263 -6.78 -8.60 1.04
CA LEU A 263 -5.86 -7.49 0.84
C LEU A 263 -4.43 -7.92 0.50
N SER A 264 -4.10 -9.21 0.63
CA SER A 264 -2.76 -9.80 0.43
C SER A 264 -1.99 -9.25 -0.77
N ASN A 265 -2.59 -9.22 -1.97
CA ASN A 265 -1.92 -8.69 -3.16
C ASN A 265 -1.53 -7.20 -3.05
N TYR A 266 -2.36 -6.40 -2.38
CA TYR A 266 -2.07 -4.98 -2.16
C TYR A 266 -1.02 -4.81 -1.07
N ALA A 267 -1.12 -5.58 0.01
CA ALA A 267 -0.17 -5.55 1.11
C ALA A 267 1.22 -5.98 0.65
N GLU A 268 1.36 -7.11 -0.06
CA GLU A 268 2.63 -7.59 -0.61
C GLU A 268 3.25 -6.54 -1.55
N LYS A 269 2.47 -6.02 -2.50
CA LYS A 269 2.98 -5.01 -3.43
C LYS A 269 3.41 -3.74 -2.70
N LEU A 270 2.65 -3.29 -1.71
CA LEU A 270 2.97 -2.11 -0.93
C LEU A 270 4.23 -2.31 -0.08
N THR A 271 4.39 -3.47 0.56
CA THR A 271 5.61 -3.82 1.29
C THR A 271 6.82 -3.82 0.37
N ASN A 272 6.72 -4.44 -0.82
CA ASN A 272 7.81 -4.47 -1.79
C ASN A 272 8.15 -3.08 -2.37
N MET A 273 7.15 -2.24 -2.64
CA MET A 273 7.36 -0.84 -3.05
C MET A 273 8.02 -0.04 -1.92
N THR A 274 7.65 -0.29 -0.67
CA THR A 274 8.24 0.41 0.50
C THR A 274 9.67 -0.05 0.78
N SER A 275 9.97 -1.34 0.62
CA SER A 275 11.35 -1.86 0.68
C SER A 275 12.23 -1.21 -0.41
N ASN A 276 11.73 -1.06 -1.64
CA ASN A 276 12.43 -0.30 -2.67
C ASN A 276 12.68 1.15 -2.25
N CYS A 277 11.72 1.81 -1.59
CA CYS A 277 11.93 3.16 -1.06
C CYS A 277 13.07 3.20 -0.03
N LEU A 278 13.14 2.23 0.89
CA LEU A 278 14.23 2.10 1.87
C LEU A 278 15.59 1.92 1.18
N ALA A 279 15.65 1.05 0.18
CA ALA A 279 16.87 0.82 -0.60
C ALA A 279 17.34 2.11 -1.30
N ILE A 280 16.44 2.84 -1.96
CA ILE A 280 16.77 4.10 -2.64
C ILE A 280 17.17 5.19 -1.63
N ALA A 281 16.53 5.24 -0.45
CA ALA A 281 16.88 6.19 0.62
C ALA A 281 18.31 5.99 1.12
N SER A 282 18.82 4.75 1.12
CA SER A 282 20.22 4.48 1.48
C SER A 282 21.23 5.13 0.52
N LEU A 283 20.86 5.32 -0.75
CA LEU A 283 21.69 5.97 -1.77
C LEU A 283 21.79 7.50 -1.59
N LEU A 284 21.02 8.08 -0.68
CA LEU A 284 21.06 9.52 -0.38
C LEU A 284 22.10 9.90 0.67
N GLN A 285 22.78 8.90 1.27
CA GLN A 285 23.85 9.09 2.25
C GLN A 285 25.18 9.52 1.62
N ASP A 286 25.27 9.49 0.29
CA ASP A 286 26.45 9.86 -0.52
C ASP A 286 26.48 11.34 -0.95
#